data_AF-A0A920PVF5-F1
#
_entry.id   AF-A0A920PVF5-F1
#
_cell.length_a   1.000
_cell.length_b   1.000
_cell.length_c   1.000
_cell.angle_alpha   90.00
_cell.angle_beta   90.00
_cell.angle_gamma   90.00
#
_symmetry.space_group_name_H-M   'P 1'
#
loop_
_entity.id
_entity.type
_entity.pdbx_description
1 polymer ?
#
loop_
_entity_poly.entity_id
_entity_poly.type
_entity_poly.pdbx_seq_one_letter_code
_entity_poly.pdbx_strand_id
1 'polypeptide(L)'
;MIPKIRHVLEYLRPGSVFFWDGDGAMTHDDAMRSLRLMGEEVIPAVREIAKDLELPSSFEVDTATGKPYTLATADTEGGHGEDD
;
A
#
# COMPACT_ATOMS: atom_id res chain seq x y z
N MET A 1 3.99 14.69 -12.32
CA MET A 1 4.57 13.66 -11.44
C MET A 1 4.09 12.25 -11.79
N ILE A 2 2.78 12.03 -11.97
CA ILE A 2 2.18 10.71 -12.25
C ILE A 2 2.92 9.86 -13.31
N PRO A 3 3.36 10.39 -14.47
CA PRO A 3 4.10 9.57 -15.45
C PRO A 3 5.41 8.98 -14.92
N LYS A 4 6.11 9.70 -14.02
CA LYS A 4 7.32 9.21 -13.37
C LYS A 4 7.01 8.08 -12.39
N ILE A 5 5.89 8.17 -11.67
CA ILE A 5 5.45 7.11 -10.76
C ILE A 5 5.14 5.84 -11.55
N ARG A 6 4.42 5.94 -12.69
CA ARG A 6 4.18 4.79 -13.58
C ARG A 6 5.49 4.11 -13.97
N HIS A 7 6.48 4.88 -14.41
CA HIS A 7 7.77 4.33 -14.79
C HIS A 7 8.45 3.54 -13.65
N VAL A 8 8.42 4.07 -12.42
CA VAL A 8 8.99 3.38 -11.25
C VAL A 8 8.21 2.09 -10.92
N LEU A 9 6.88 2.14 -10.94
CA LEU A 9 6.04 0.96 -10.67
C LEU A 9 6.24 -0.14 -11.71
N GLU A 10 6.39 0.24 -12.98
CA GLU A 10 6.65 -0.69 -14.07
C GLU A 10 8.03 -1.33 -13.96
N TYR A 11 9.06 -0.53 -13.66
CA TYR A 11 10.43 -1.02 -13.60
C TYR A 11 10.74 -1.84 -12.34
N LEU A 12 10.36 -1.34 -11.16
CA LEU A 12 10.70 -1.97 -9.89
C LEU A 12 9.67 -2.98 -9.39
N ARG A 13 8.42 -2.90 -9.86
CA ARG A 13 7.30 -3.75 -9.39
C ARG A 13 7.23 -3.84 -7.85
N PRO A 14 7.27 -2.70 -7.13
CA PRO A 14 7.37 -2.74 -5.67
C PRO A 14 6.08 -3.30 -5.05
N GLY A 15 6.22 -4.06 -3.95
CA GLY A 15 5.07 -4.56 -3.20
C GLY A 15 4.30 -3.46 -2.47
N SER A 16 5.00 -2.46 -1.92
CA SER A 16 4.42 -1.32 -1.22
C SER A 16 5.15 -0.01 -1.57
N VAL A 17 4.44 1.11 -1.53
CA VAL A 17 4.98 2.46 -1.77
C VAL A 17 4.53 3.38 -0.65
N PHE A 18 5.50 4.06 -0.03
CA PHE A 18 5.27 5.09 0.98
C PHE A 18 5.57 6.46 0.38
N PHE A 19 4.59 7.37 0.41
CA PHE A 19 4.80 8.76 0.00
C PHE A 19 5.16 9.60 1.21
N TRP A 20 6.35 10.21 1.18
CA TRP A 20 6.78 11.18 2.16
C TRP A 20 6.39 12.58 1.70
N ASP A 21 5.31 13.09 2.28
CA ASP A 21 4.78 14.45 2.12
C ASP A 21 5.38 15.36 3.21
N GLY A 22 5.68 16.63 2.88
CA GLY A 22 6.00 17.63 3.91
C GLY A 22 7.43 17.61 4.43
N ASP A 23 8.43 17.67 3.56
CA ASP A 23 9.84 17.82 3.97
C ASP A 23 10.31 19.29 3.92
N GLY A 24 11.09 19.70 4.93
CA GLY A 24 11.68 21.05 5.01
C GLY A 24 10.76 22.16 5.56
N ALA A 25 11.16 23.41 5.34
CA ALA A 25 10.44 24.60 5.81
C ALA A 25 9.25 24.96 4.89
N MET A 26 8.23 24.11 4.87
CA MET A 26 6.98 24.38 4.16
C MET A 26 6.04 25.26 4.97
N THR A 27 5.27 26.10 4.29
CA THR A 27 4.16 26.80 4.92
C THR A 27 3.04 25.81 5.25
N HIS A 28 2.23 26.12 6.25
CA HIS A 28 1.08 25.28 6.60
C HIS A 28 0.13 25.11 5.40
N ASP A 29 -0.14 26.20 4.67
CA ASP A 29 -1.05 26.18 3.51
C ASP A 29 -0.51 25.29 2.39
N ASP A 30 0.79 25.31 2.12
CA ASP A 30 1.40 24.44 1.12
C ASP A 30 1.34 22.97 1.54
N ALA A 31 1.57 22.67 2.82
CA ALA A 31 1.46 21.30 3.35
C ALA A 31 0.02 20.78 3.24
N MET A 32 -0.97 21.58 3.68
CA MET A 32 -2.39 21.19 3.59
C MET A 32 -2.86 21.02 2.15
N ARG A 33 -2.37 21.86 1.23
CA ARG A 33 -2.64 21.72 -0.20
C ARG A 33 -2.00 20.46 -0.78
N SER A 34 -0.76 20.14 -0.40
CA SER A 34 -0.07 18.91 -0.80
C SER A 34 -0.87 17.68 -0.40
N LEU A 35 -1.26 17.60 0.88
CA LEU A 35 -2.05 16.49 1.42
C LEU A 35 -3.38 16.32 0.69
N ARG A 36 -4.07 17.43 0.40
CA ARG A 36 -5.32 17.41 -0.36
C ARG A 36 -5.11 16.83 -1.76
N LEU A 37 -4.14 17.35 -2.51
CA LEU A 37 -3.82 16.86 -3.85
C LEU A 37 -3.34 15.41 -3.84
N MET A 38 -2.63 15.00 -2.78
CA MET A 38 -2.21 13.61 -2.61
C MET A 38 -3.40 12.66 -2.53
N GLY A 39 -4.42 13.02 -1.74
CA GLY A 39 -5.64 12.24 -1.57
C GLY A 39 -6.58 12.29 -2.77
N GLU A 40 -6.74 13.45 -3.41
CA GLU A 40 -7.69 13.66 -4.51
C GLU A 40 -7.15 13.21 -5.87
N GLU A 41 -5.85 13.38 -6.12
CA GLU A 41 -5.28 13.22 -7.47
C GLU A 41 -4.23 12.10 -7.52
N VAL A 42 -3.25 12.12 -6.62
CA VAL A 42 -2.06 11.27 -6.74
C VAL A 42 -2.35 9.83 -6.37
N ILE A 43 -2.85 9.57 -5.16
CA ILE A 43 -3.14 8.20 -4.70
C ILE A 43 -4.14 7.50 -5.62
N PRO A 44 -5.26 8.14 -6.04
CA PRO A 44 -6.19 7.52 -7.00
C PRO A 44 -5.52 7.14 -8.32
N ALA A 45 -4.74 8.05 -8.92
CA ALA A 45 -4.04 7.77 -10.17
C ALA A 45 -3.03 6.61 -10.03
N VAL A 46 -2.33 6.52 -8.89
CA VAL A 46 -1.39 5.43 -8.59
C VAL A 46 -2.12 4.09 -8.47
N ARG A 47 -3.31 4.06 -7.87
CA ARG A 47 -4.12 2.83 -7.78
C ARG A 47 -4.59 2.36 -9.15
N GLU A 48 -5.00 3.28 -10.03
CA GLU A 48 -5.35 2.90 -11.40
C GLU A 48 -4.15 2.38 -12.18
N ILE A 49 -2.98 3.02 -12.05
CA ILE A 49 -1.74 2.51 -12.66
C ILE A 49 -1.38 1.11 -12.13
N ALA A 50 -1.55 0.86 -10.82
CA ALA A 50 -1.27 -0.45 -10.24
C ALA A 50 -2.20 -1.54 -10.79
N LYS A 51 -3.49 -1.23 -11.00
CA LYS A 51 -4.43 -2.13 -11.71
C LYS A 51 -4.01 -2.34 -13.16
N ASP A 52 -3.67 -1.23 -13.84
CA ASP A 52 -2.90 -1.12 -15.08
C ASP A 52 -1.89 -2.25 -15.31
N LEU A 53 -1.03 -2.37 -14.31
CA LEU A 53 0.16 -3.19 -14.31
C LEU A 53 -0.07 -4.55 -13.63
N GLU A 54 -1.30 -4.87 -13.21
CA GLU A 54 -1.62 -6.10 -12.46
C GLU A 54 -0.70 -6.27 -11.24
N LEU A 55 -0.49 -5.19 -10.49
CA LEU A 55 0.28 -5.21 -9.25
C LEU A 55 -0.62 -5.64 -8.08
N PRO A 56 -0.32 -6.76 -7.40
CA PRO A 56 -1.10 -7.21 -6.26
C PRO A 56 -0.87 -6.32 -5.04
N SER A 57 -1.89 -6.21 -4.19
CA SER A 57 -1.78 -5.45 -2.95
C SER A 57 -0.89 -6.15 -1.93
N SER A 58 -0.07 -5.40 -1.18
CA SER A 58 0.67 -5.91 -0.02
C SER A 58 -0.21 -6.53 1.07
N PHE A 59 -1.53 -6.27 1.06
CA PHE A 59 -2.48 -6.88 1.97
C PHE A 59 -3.04 -8.23 1.47
N GLU A 60 -2.84 -8.53 0.18
CA GLU A 60 -3.32 -9.74 -0.48
C GLU A 60 -2.20 -10.76 -0.63
N VAL A 61 -0.97 -10.29 -0.88
CA VAL A 61 0.20 -11.13 -1.09
C VAL A 61 1.34 -10.76 -0.14
N ASP A 62 2.11 -11.77 0.26
CA ASP A 62 3.38 -11.57 0.94
C ASP A 62 4.38 -10.90 -0.01
N THR A 63 4.79 -9.68 0.35
CA THR A 63 5.73 -8.88 -0.46
C THR A 63 7.12 -9.51 -0.62
N ALA A 64 7.53 -10.43 0.27
CA ALA A 64 8.81 -11.13 0.16
C ALA A 64 8.73 -12.32 -0.80
N THR A 65 7.59 -13.02 -0.85
CA THR A 65 7.44 -14.28 -1.61
C THR A 65 6.54 -14.17 -2.83
N GLY A 66 5.76 -13.09 -2.96
CA GLY A 66 4.77 -12.88 -4.02
C GLY A 66 3.54 -13.80 -3.92
N LYS A 67 3.40 -14.57 -2.84
CA LYS A 67 2.33 -15.57 -2.68
C LYS A 67 1.13 -14.96 -1.94
N PRO A 68 -0.11 -15.31 -2.32
CA PRO A 68 -1.29 -14.90 -1.57
C PRO A 68 -1.22 -15.37 -0.12
N TYR A 69 -1.68 -14.54 0.81
CA TYR A 69 -1.92 -14.98 2.17
C TYR A 69 -3.04 -16.03 2.18
N THR A 70 -2.77 -17.23 2.70
CA THR A 70 -3.84 -18.18 3.01
C THR A 70 -4.51 -17.70 4.29
N LEU A 71 -5.81 -17.36 4.23
CA LEU A 71 -6.62 -17.24 5.43
C LEU A 71 -6.60 -18.61 6.12
N ALA A 72 -5.79 -18.76 7.16
CA ALA A 72 -6.04 -19.82 8.12
C ALA A 72 -7.43 -19.51 8.68
N THR A 73 -8.43 -20.32 8.32
CA THR A 73 -9.67 -20.38 9.07
C THR A 73 -9.26 -20.53 10.53
N ALA A 74 -9.65 -19.59 11.38
CA ALA A 74 -9.29 -19.63 12.78
C ALA A 74 -9.67 -21.00 13.35
N ASP A 75 -8.67 -21.84 13.60
CA ASP A 75 -8.85 -23.14 14.24
C ASP A 75 -9.47 -22.86 15.60
N THR A 76 -10.78 -23.11 15.73
CA THR A 76 -11.51 -22.98 16.99
C THR A 76 -11.27 -24.19 17.90
N GLU A 77 -10.34 -25.08 17.56
CA GLU A 77 -10.07 -26.29 18.34
C GLU A 77 -8.81 -26.10 19.21
N GLY A 78 -9.00 -25.45 20.35
CA GLY A 78 -8.02 -25.38 21.44
C GLY A 78 -8.74 -25.58 22.76
N GLY A 79 -8.78 -26.84 23.22
CA GLY A 79 -9.49 -27.29 24.42
C GLY A 79 -9.06 -26.56 25.69
N HIS A 80 -10.07 -26.13 26.45
CA HIS A 80 -9.92 -25.81 27.86
C HIS A 80 -9.66 -27.14 28.58
N GLY A 81 -8.41 -27.37 28.98
CA GLY A 81 -8.07 -28.41 29.94
C GLY A 81 -8.73 -28.05 31.28
N GLU A 82 -9.66 -28.90 31.70
CA GLU A 82 -10.08 -28.97 33.10
C GLU A 82 -8.94 -29.65 33.86
N ASP A 83 -8.23 -28.87 34.68
CA ASP A 83 -7.29 -29.39 35.67
C ASP A 83 -8.07 -29.54 36.99
N ASP A 84 -8.36 -30.79 37.38
CA ASP A 84 -8.90 -31.23 38.69
C ASP A 84 -8.01 -30.82 39.89
#